data_AF-M5UPJ5-F1
#
_entry.id   AF-M5UPJ5-F1
#
_cell.length_a   1.000
_cell.length_b   1.000
_cell.length_c   1.000
_cell.angle_alpha   90.00
_cell.angle_beta   90.00
_cell.angle_gamma   90.00
#
_symmetry.space_group_name_H-M   'P 1'
#
loop_
_entity.id
_entity.type
_entity.pdbx_description
1 polymer ?
#
loop_
_entity_poly.entity_id
_entity_poly.type
_entity_poly.pdbx_seq_one_letter_code
_entity_poly.pdbx_strand_id
1 'polypeptide(L)'
;MPTTVKRPRKPADISRVEGSDENVLDRLRRMTRIARQYGFEVRGAPLEGAGCTWCEIRGRRVLFLDLSQPAAEQALAIREILDETASVRPHSQAA
;
A
#
# COMPACT_ATOMS: atom_id res chain seq x y z
N MET A 1 -35.89 6.17 -2.85
CA MET A 1 -34.53 6.14 -2.26
C MET A 1 -33.54 5.83 -3.39
N PRO A 2 -32.81 6.81 -3.97
CA PRO A 2 -31.86 6.48 -5.04
C PRO A 2 -30.57 5.90 -4.44
N THR A 3 -30.27 4.65 -4.76
CA THR A 3 -29.01 3.97 -4.43
C THR A 3 -27.89 4.47 -5.32
N THR A 4 -26.94 5.23 -4.77
CA THR A 4 -25.72 5.64 -5.45
C THR A 4 -24.80 4.45 -5.67
N VAL A 5 -24.70 3.99 -6.91
CA VAL A 5 -23.71 3.00 -7.35
C VAL A 5 -22.33 3.66 -7.33
N LYS A 6 -21.44 3.25 -6.41
CA LYS A 6 -20.03 3.69 -6.38
C LYS A 6 -19.33 3.16 -7.64
N ARG A 7 -18.88 4.07 -8.51
CA ARG A 7 -18.06 3.73 -9.69
C ARG A 7 -16.76 3.04 -9.25
N PRO A 8 -16.27 2.04 -10.00
CA PRO A 8 -14.95 1.46 -9.76
C PRO A 8 -13.88 2.54 -9.95
N ARG A 9 -12.96 2.67 -8.98
CA ARG A 9 -11.81 3.57 -9.10
C ARG A 9 -10.86 2.97 -10.13
N LYS A 10 -10.56 3.74 -11.18
CA LYS A 10 -9.58 3.41 -12.22
C LYS A 10 -8.25 3.02 -11.55
N PRO A 11 -7.55 1.95 -11.98
CA PRO A 11 -6.25 1.63 -11.44
C PRO A 11 -5.31 2.81 -11.70
N ALA A 12 -4.60 3.24 -10.65
CA ALA A 12 -3.60 4.29 -10.75
C ALA A 12 -2.52 3.79 -11.71
N ASP A 13 -2.32 4.54 -12.79
CA ASP A 13 -1.24 4.30 -13.73
C ASP A 13 0.10 4.46 -13.01
N ILE A 14 0.77 3.34 -12.75
CA ILE A 14 2.02 3.25 -11.99
C ILE A 14 3.21 3.77 -12.81
N SER A 15 3.02 4.04 -14.11
CA SER A 15 4.11 4.21 -15.07
C SER A 15 4.61 5.65 -15.28
N ARG A 16 4.06 6.66 -14.59
CA ARG A 16 4.54 8.05 -14.77
C ARG A 16 4.49 8.88 -13.50
N VAL A 17 5.55 8.83 -12.68
CA VAL A 17 6.05 9.98 -11.91
C VAL A 17 7.53 9.75 -11.57
N GLU A 18 8.43 10.22 -12.44
CA GLU A 18 9.79 10.58 -12.02
C GLU A 18 9.90 12.10 -12.16
N GLY A 19 9.63 12.81 -11.06
CA GLY A 19 10.15 14.16 -10.90
C GLY A 19 11.51 14.02 -10.23
N SER A 20 12.58 14.53 -10.84
CA SER A 20 13.96 14.35 -10.36
C SER A 20 14.24 15.00 -9.00
N ASP A 21 13.24 15.65 -8.39
CA ASP A 21 13.32 16.34 -7.10
C ASP A 21 12.47 15.67 -5.99
N GLU A 22 11.86 14.50 -6.23
CA GLU A 22 11.08 13.81 -5.20
C GLU A 22 12.01 13.28 -4.10
N ASN A 23 11.94 13.86 -2.91
CA ASN A 23 12.69 13.37 -1.76
C ASN A 23 12.11 12.05 -1.22
N VAL A 24 12.89 11.37 -0.39
CA VAL A 24 12.55 10.06 0.18
C VAL A 24 11.24 10.08 1.00
N LEU A 25 10.95 11.17 1.72
CA LEU A 25 9.72 11.26 2.51
C LEU A 25 8.50 11.43 1.62
N ASP A 26 8.60 12.22 0.55
CA ASP A 26 7.54 12.39 -0.43
C ASP A 26 7.27 11.09 -1.18
N ARG A 27 8.34 10.35 -1.53
CA ARG A 27 8.22 9.00 -2.08
C ARG A 27 7.50 8.05 -1.12
N LEU A 28 7.89 7.99 0.15
CA LEU A 28 7.23 7.14 1.15
C LEU A 28 5.74 7.51 1.33
N ARG A 29 5.43 8.81 1.38
CA ARG A 29 4.05 9.30 1.45
C ARG A 29 3.24 8.90 0.21
N ARG A 30 3.83 9.02 -0.98
CA ARG A 30 3.23 8.60 -2.24
C ARG A 30 2.97 7.09 -2.24
N MET A 31 3.96 6.27 -1.88
CA MET A 31 3.82 4.82 -1.82
C MET A 31 2.76 4.38 -0.81
N THR A 32 2.73 5.00 0.38
CA THR A 32 1.69 4.76 1.39
C THR A 32 0.29 5.09 0.85
N ARG A 33 0.16 6.19 0.08
CA ARG A 33 -1.09 6.56 -0.57
C ARG A 33 -1.52 5.54 -1.61
N ILE A 34 -0.59 5.05 -2.44
CA ILE A 34 -0.87 4.00 -3.43
C ILE A 34 -1.31 2.72 -2.74
N ALA A 35 -0.61 2.27 -1.69
CA ALA A 35 -1.01 1.07 -0.95
C ALA A 35 -2.44 1.15 -0.41
N ARG A 36 -2.83 2.30 0.13
CA ARG A 36 -4.22 2.55 0.57
C ARG A 36 -5.23 2.49 -0.59
N GLN A 37 -4.84 2.94 -1.79
CA GLN A 37 -5.69 2.82 -2.99
C GLN A 37 -5.86 1.36 -3.44
N TYR A 38 -4.87 0.50 -3.17
CA TYR A 38 -4.90 -0.95 -3.41
C TYR A 38 -5.62 -1.73 -2.31
N GLY A 39 -6.22 -1.05 -1.34
CA GLY A 39 -7.04 -1.66 -0.30
C GLY A 39 -6.28 -2.11 0.95
N PHE A 40 -5.01 -1.72 1.10
CA PHE A 40 -4.27 -1.94 2.34
C PHE A 40 -4.65 -0.93 3.42
N GLU A 41 -4.84 -1.43 4.63
CA GLU A 41 -4.70 -0.63 5.84
C GLU A 41 -3.21 -0.54 6.19
N VAL A 42 -2.63 0.65 6.14
CA VAL A 42 -1.19 0.84 6.43
C VAL A 42 -1.00 1.25 7.89
N ARG A 43 -0.20 0.49 8.63
CA ARG A 43 0.12 0.70 10.04
C ARG A 43 1.64 0.80 10.23
N GLY A 44 2.10 1.74 11.05
CA GLY A 44 3.49 1.79 11.49
C GLY A 44 3.66 1.07 12.82
N ALA A 45 4.70 0.25 12.94
CA ALA A 45 5.10 -0.39 14.18
C ALA A 45 6.64 -0.51 14.23
N PRO A 46 7.29 -0.43 15.40
CA PRO A 46 8.68 -0.85 15.52
C PRO A 46 8.71 -2.38 15.41
N LEU A 47 9.25 -2.90 14.30
CA LEU A 47 9.39 -4.34 14.09
C LEU A 47 10.84 -4.80 14.32
N GLU A 48 11.63 -3.96 14.99
CA GLU A 48 13.01 -4.26 15.43
C GLU A 48 13.94 -4.72 14.28
N GLY A 49 13.73 -4.19 13.07
CA GLY A 49 14.52 -4.54 11.89
C GLY A 49 14.04 -5.80 11.17
N ALA A 50 12.91 -6.40 11.58
CA ALA A 50 12.31 -7.53 10.87
C ALA A 50 11.82 -7.16 9.45
N GLY A 51 11.69 -5.87 9.17
CA GLY A 51 11.30 -5.36 7.86
C GLY A 51 9.80 -5.15 7.70
N CYS A 52 9.43 -4.37 6.68
CA CYS A 52 8.04 -4.15 6.34
C CYS A 52 7.40 -5.42 5.78
N THR A 53 6.15 -5.70 6.16
CA THR A 53 5.45 -6.92 5.76
C THR A 53 3.95 -6.67 5.60
N TRP A 54 3.20 -7.67 5.15
CA TRP A 54 1.75 -7.59 5.06
C TRP A 54 1.09 -8.91 5.43
N CYS A 55 -0.17 -8.84 5.83
CA CYS A 55 -1.00 -10.02 6.06
C CYS A 55 -2.47 -9.73 5.76
N GLU A 56 -3.28 -10.79 5.64
CA GLU A 56 -4.73 -10.67 5.59
C GLU A 56 -5.37 -11.10 6.91
N ILE A 57 -6.13 -10.20 7.54
CA ILE A 57 -6.85 -10.45 8.78
C ILE A 57 -8.35 -10.30 8.49
N ARG A 58 -9.09 -11.41 8.55
CA ARG A 58 -10.54 -11.44 8.29
C ARG A 58 -10.92 -10.75 6.96
N GLY A 59 -10.20 -11.05 5.87
CA GLY A 59 -10.44 -10.45 4.55
C GLY A 59 -9.91 -9.02 4.37
N ARG A 60 -9.22 -8.47 5.37
CA ARG A 60 -8.61 -7.13 5.30
C ARG A 60 -7.11 -7.24 5.17
N ARG A 61 -6.54 -6.61 4.14
CA ARG A 61 -5.09 -6.53 3.95
C ARG A 61 -4.52 -5.43 4.85
N VAL A 62 -3.58 -5.80 5.70
CA VAL A 62 -2.86 -4.88 6.58
C VAL A 62 -1.39 -4.90 6.19
N LEU A 63 -0.84 -3.72 5.90
CA LEU A 63 0.59 -3.52 5.61
C LEU A 63 1.23 -2.89 6.84
N PHE A 64 2.25 -3.53 7.38
CA PHE A 64 3.03 -3.06 8.50
C PHE A 64 4.34 -2.45 8.01
N LEU A 65 4.53 -1.17 8.31
CA LEU A 65 5.79 -0.46 8.10
C LEU A 65 6.64 -0.58 9.36
N ASP A 66 7.86 -1.07 9.20
CA ASP A 66 8.85 -1.06 10.27
C ASP A 66 9.40 0.36 10.44
N LEU A 67 9.00 1.01 11.53
CA LEU A 67 9.43 2.37 11.83
C LEU A 67 10.90 2.45 12.26
N SER A 68 11.55 1.33 12.53
CA SER A 68 12.99 1.28 12.81
C SER A 68 13.84 1.35 11.53
N GLN A 69 13.24 1.12 10.36
CA GLN A 69 13.95 1.18 9.07
C GLN A 69 13.96 2.58 8.46
N PRO A 70 14.99 2.93 7.66
CA PRO A 70 15.01 4.15 6.87
C PRO A 70 13.78 4.28 5.95
N ALA A 71 13.29 5.51 5.76
CA ALA A 71 12.14 5.78 4.90
C ALA A 71 12.32 5.29 3.44
N ALA A 72 13.56 5.24 2.95
CA ALA A 72 13.89 4.68 1.64
C ALA A 72 13.59 3.17 1.57
N GLU A 73 13.98 2.41 2.60
CA GLU A 73 13.71 0.96 2.69
C GLU A 73 12.21 0.69 2.84
N GLN A 74 11.52 1.48 3.67
CA GLN A 74 10.07 1.38 3.80
C GLN A 74 9.37 1.63 2.45
N ALA A 75 9.80 2.63 1.68
CA ALA A 75 9.20 2.93 0.37
C ALA A 75 9.45 1.82 -0.66
N LEU A 76 10.65 1.22 -0.66
CA LEU A 76 10.99 0.07 -1.51
C LEU A 76 10.13 -1.14 -1.15
N ALA A 77 10.00 -1.45 0.14
CA ALA A 77 9.20 -2.58 0.59
C ALA A 77 7.71 -2.43 0.24
N ILE A 78 7.13 -1.22 0.36
CA ILE A 78 5.75 -0.99 -0.11
C ILE A 78 5.61 -1.30 -1.60
N ARG A 79 6.58 -0.91 -2.43
CA ARG A 79 6.55 -1.21 -3.87
C ARG A 79 6.55 -2.72 -4.11
N GLU A 80 7.47 -3.43 -3.47
CA GLU A 80 7.61 -4.89 -3.60
C GLU A 80 6.33 -5.62 -3.18
N ILE A 81 5.73 -5.22 -2.05
CA ILE A 81 4.45 -5.77 -1.58
C ILE A 81 3.32 -5.49 -2.58
N LEU A 82 3.27 -4.31 -3.20
CA LEU A 82 2.26 -4.00 -4.20
C LEU A 82 2.43 -4.83 -5.47
N ASP A 83 3.67 -5.04 -5.90
CA ASP A 83 3.99 -5.88 -7.06
C ASP A 83 3.64 -7.35 -6.78
N GLU A 84 4.00 -7.87 -5.60
CA GLU A 84 3.64 -9.22 -5.14
C GLU A 84 2.12 -9.42 -5.11
N THR A 85 1.38 -8.43 -4.60
CA THR A 85 -0.06 -8.55 -4.38
C THR A 85 -0.92 -8.11 -5.55
N ALA A 86 -0.33 -7.62 -6.64
CA ALA A 86 -1.04 -7.17 -7.84
C ALA A 86 -1.87 -8.29 -8.50
N SER A 87 -1.41 -9.54 -8.39
CA SER A 87 -2.12 -10.71 -8.94
C SER A 87 -3.08 -11.36 -7.95
N VAL A 88 -2.98 -11.02 -6.67
CA VAL A 88 -3.84 -11.57 -5.62
C VAL A 88 -5.16 -10.80 -5.68
N ARG A 89 -6.21 -11.43 -6.20
CA ARG A 89 -7.57 -10.85 -6.14
C ARG A 89 -7.97 -10.68 -4.66
N PRO A 90 -8.52 -9.54 -4.25
CA PRO A 90 -9.08 -9.42 -2.90
C PRO A 90 -10.20 -10.48 -2.78
N HIS A 91 -10.11 -11.34 -1.77
CA HIS A 91 -11.18 -12.28 -1.48
C HIS A 91 -12.39 -11.44 -1.06
N SER A 92 -13.37 -11.30 -1.94
CA SER A 92 -14.61 -10.61 -1.64
C SER A 92 -15.25 -11.34 -0.46
N GLN A 93 -15.27 -10.68 0.69
CA GLN A 93 -15.93 -11.18 1.89
C GLN A 93 -17.40 -11.44 1.50
N ALA A 94 -17.79 -12.72 1.46
CA ALA A 94 -19.19 -13.10 1.31
C ALA A 94 -19.94 -12.50 2.51
N ALA A 95 -20.87 -11.61 2.21
CA ALA A 95 -21.88 -11.12 3.14
C ALA A 95 -23.20 -11.83 2.83
#